data_AF-A0A4R8DTC9-F1
#
_entry.id   AF-A0A4R8DTC9-F1
#
_cell.length_a   1.000
_cell.length_b   1.000
_cell.length_c   1.000
_cell.angle_alpha   90.00
_cell.angle_beta   90.00
_cell.angle_gamma   90.00
#
_symmetry.space_group_name_H-M   'P 1'
#
loop_
_entity.id
_entity.type
_entity.pdbx_description
1 polymer ?
#
loop_
_entity_poly.entity_id
_entity_poly.type
_entity_poly.pdbx_seq_one_letter_code
_entity_poly.pdbx_strand_id
1 'polypeptide(L)'
;MKSKKIILLSFLALGLAFGAAHKADAQRFYVSVQPVVPVYVHPPCPSPRHVWVESEWVWTNGAYVHHPGYWAIPPDRYHAWVPGHWEHERRGHYWVPGHWRR
;
A
#
# COMPACT_ATOMS: atom_id res chain seq x y z
N MET A 1 -34.18 -32.77 -15.64
CA MET A 1 -34.87 -32.22 -14.45
C MET A 1 -33.82 -31.80 -13.42
N LYS A 2 -33.68 -30.49 -13.21
CA LYS A 2 -33.09 -29.78 -12.05
C LYS A 2 -31.57 -29.86 -11.85
N SER A 3 -30.87 -29.07 -12.66
CA SER A 3 -29.61 -28.41 -12.31
C SER A 3 -29.78 -27.60 -11.00
N LYS A 4 -29.04 -27.99 -9.95
CA LYS A 4 -29.00 -27.29 -8.65
C LYS A 4 -27.60 -27.38 -8.04
N LYS A 5 -26.58 -26.84 -8.72
CA LYS A 5 -25.26 -26.58 -8.11
C LYS A 5 -24.60 -25.32 -8.70
N ILE A 6 -25.41 -24.33 -9.12
CA ILE A 6 -24.93 -23.05 -9.67
C ILE A 6 -25.29 -21.91 -8.72
N ILE A 7 -25.16 -22.10 -7.39
CA ILE A 7 -25.29 -20.98 -6.44
C ILE A 7 -24.46 -21.32 -5.19
N LEU A 8 -23.14 -21.45 -5.31
CA LEU A 8 -22.26 -21.40 -4.12
C LEU A 8 -20.78 -21.12 -4.44
N LEU A 9 -20.50 -20.34 -5.49
CA LEU A 9 -19.12 -19.97 -5.86
C LEU A 9 -18.97 -18.45 -6.10
N SER A 10 -19.87 -17.64 -5.54
CA SER A 10 -19.92 -16.19 -5.79
C SER A 10 -19.30 -15.33 -4.69
N PHE A 11 -18.74 -15.92 -3.63
CA PHE A 11 -18.16 -15.17 -2.50
C PHE A 11 -16.63 -15.22 -2.42
N LEU A 12 -15.96 -15.82 -3.41
CA LEU A 12 -14.50 -15.86 -3.50
C LEU A 12 -13.98 -15.03 -4.69
N ALA A 13 -14.66 -13.92 -4.99
CA ALA A 13 -14.26 -12.99 -6.05
C ALA A 13 -13.86 -11.60 -5.52
N LEU A 14 -13.67 -11.44 -4.21
CA LEU A 14 -13.26 -10.16 -3.59
C LEU A 14 -11.82 -10.17 -3.03
N GLY A 15 -11.13 -11.32 -3.07
CA GLY A 15 -9.76 -11.45 -2.54
C GLY A 15 -8.65 -11.56 -3.60
N LEU A 16 -8.98 -11.49 -4.89
CA LEU A 16 -8.09 -11.89 -6.00
C LEU A 16 -7.61 -10.74 -6.90
N ALA A 17 -7.57 -9.51 -6.37
CA ALA A 17 -7.06 -8.34 -7.09
C ALA A 17 -5.95 -7.57 -6.37
N PHE A 18 -5.27 -8.15 -5.38
CA PHE A 18 -4.14 -7.51 -4.67
C PHE A 18 -2.76 -8.11 -5.03
N GLY A 19 -2.70 -8.90 -6.11
CA GLY A 19 -1.50 -9.62 -6.54
C GLY A 19 -0.96 -9.20 -7.91
N ALA A 20 -1.38 -8.06 -8.46
CA ALA A 20 -0.66 -7.48 -9.57
C ALA A 20 0.60 -6.84 -9.01
N ALA A 21 1.77 -7.41 -9.32
CA ALA A 21 3.00 -6.64 -9.29
C ALA A 21 2.83 -5.49 -10.27
N HIS A 22 2.29 -4.36 -9.79
CA HIS A 22 2.26 -3.13 -10.53
C HIS A 22 3.73 -2.80 -10.81
N LYS A 23 4.16 -3.00 -12.06
CA LYS A 23 5.20 -2.13 -12.59
C LYS A 23 4.56 -0.75 -12.59
N ALA A 24 4.67 -0.06 -11.46
CA ALA A 24 4.24 1.31 -11.35
C ALA A 24 5.10 2.06 -12.35
N ASP A 25 4.50 2.46 -13.47
CA ASP A 25 4.97 3.65 -14.15
C ASP A 25 4.93 4.73 -13.07
N ALA A 26 6.10 5.08 -12.55
CA ALA A 26 6.23 5.94 -11.38
C ALA A 26 5.98 7.37 -11.83
N GLN A 27 4.74 7.67 -12.17
CA GLN A 27 4.30 9.03 -12.44
C GLN A 27 4.47 9.83 -11.15
N ARG A 28 5.45 10.73 -11.14
CA ARG A 28 5.74 11.61 -10.01
C ARG A 28 4.78 12.78 -10.04
N PHE A 29 4.04 12.97 -8.96
CA PHE A 29 3.16 14.11 -8.77
C PHE A 29 3.75 15.06 -7.76
N TYR A 30 3.74 16.35 -8.08
CA TYR A 30 4.42 17.36 -7.28
C TYR A 30 3.40 18.22 -6.55
N VAL A 31 3.70 18.52 -5.28
CA VAL A 31 2.97 19.50 -4.46
C VAL A 31 3.94 20.58 -4.00
N SER A 32 3.45 21.81 -3.88
CA SER A 32 4.28 22.93 -3.40
C SER A 32 4.56 22.85 -1.91
N VAL A 33 3.67 22.23 -1.14
CA VAL A 33 3.78 22.07 0.32
C VAL A 33 3.49 20.63 0.69
N GLN A 34 4.34 20.03 1.52
CA GLN A 34 4.14 18.69 2.07
C GLN A 34 2.89 18.67 2.98
N PRO A 35 1.97 17.70 2.83
CA PRO A 35 0.85 17.54 3.74
C PRO A 35 1.31 17.10 5.14
N VAL A 36 0.58 17.52 6.18
CA VAL A 36 0.90 17.17 7.58
C VAL A 36 0.57 15.69 7.83
N VAL A 37 1.52 14.96 8.43
CA VAL A 37 1.33 13.55 8.82
C VAL A 37 0.47 13.49 10.09
N PRO A 38 -0.65 12.74 10.10
CA PRO A 38 -1.39 12.49 11.34
C PRO A 38 -0.56 11.57 12.26
N VAL A 39 -0.51 11.88 13.55
CA VAL A 39 0.10 11.00 14.54
C VAL A 39 -0.79 9.77 14.71
N TYR A 40 -0.25 8.58 14.50
CA TYR A 40 -0.95 7.32 14.75
C TYR A 40 -0.14 6.40 15.67
N VAL A 41 -0.84 5.59 16.46
CA VAL A 41 -0.24 4.58 17.33
C VAL A 41 -0.26 3.24 16.61
N HIS A 42 0.86 2.52 16.63
CA HIS A 42 0.95 1.21 16.02
C HIS A 42 0.09 0.21 16.83
N PRO A 43 -0.81 -0.54 16.19
CA PRO A 43 -1.47 -1.64 16.87
C PRO A 43 -0.45 -2.73 17.25
N PRO A 44 -0.76 -3.58 18.25
CA PRO A 44 0.10 -4.72 18.59
C PRO A 44 0.40 -5.61 17.39
N CYS A 45 1.61 -6.15 17.31
CA CYS A 45 2.00 -7.07 16.25
C CYS A 45 1.17 -8.36 16.33
N PRO A 46 0.45 -8.76 15.26
CA PRO A 46 -0.42 -9.94 15.29
C PRO A 46 0.35 -11.25 15.44
N SER A 47 1.55 -11.36 14.86
CA SER A 47 2.43 -12.53 14.99
C SER A 47 3.85 -12.22 14.50
N PRO A 48 4.87 -13.04 14.85
CA PRO A 48 6.25 -12.85 14.38
C PRO A 48 6.46 -12.93 12.86
N ARG A 49 5.42 -13.33 12.11
CA ARG A 49 5.45 -13.38 10.63
C ARG A 49 5.10 -12.04 9.98
N HIS A 50 4.62 -11.07 10.76
CA HIS A 50 4.21 -9.77 10.25
C HIS A 50 5.37 -8.78 10.28
N VAL A 51 5.45 -7.98 9.24
CA VAL A 51 6.33 -6.82 9.13
C VAL A 51 5.45 -5.57 9.15
N TRP A 52 5.93 -4.54 9.85
CA TRP A 52 5.28 -3.24 9.85
C TRP A 52 5.51 -2.56 8.50
N VAL A 53 4.42 -2.27 7.79
CA VAL A 53 4.41 -1.40 6.61
C VAL A 53 4.10 0.00 7.11
N GLU A 54 5.06 0.91 6.98
CA GLU A 54 4.89 2.30 7.43
C GLU A 54 3.82 3.03 6.61
N SER A 55 3.31 4.15 7.11
CA SER A 55 2.35 4.97 6.36
C SER A 55 2.88 5.38 4.99
N GLU A 56 2.00 5.39 3.99
CA GLU A 56 2.32 5.76 2.62
C GLU A 56 1.45 6.94 2.16
N TRP A 57 1.91 7.67 1.16
CA TRP A 57 1.13 8.71 0.50
C TRP A 57 0.77 8.27 -0.92
N VAL A 58 -0.53 8.25 -1.22
CA VAL A 58 -1.03 7.83 -2.53
C VAL A 58 -1.61 9.05 -3.24
N TRP A 59 -1.21 9.24 -4.50
CA TRP A 59 -1.82 10.28 -5.33
C TRP A 59 -3.22 9.84 -5.76
N THR A 60 -4.25 10.57 -5.36
CA THR A 60 -5.65 10.29 -5.72
C THR A 60 -6.41 11.59 -5.89
N ASN A 61 -7.19 11.72 -6.97
CA ASN A 61 -8.02 12.89 -7.26
C ASN A 61 -7.27 14.24 -7.21
N GLY A 62 -6.01 14.26 -7.65
CA GLY A 62 -5.21 15.49 -7.70
C GLY A 62 -4.54 15.90 -6.39
N ALA A 63 -4.55 15.04 -5.36
CA ALA A 63 -3.88 15.29 -4.09
C ALA A 63 -3.21 14.02 -3.54
N TYR A 64 -2.24 14.21 -2.64
CA TYR A 64 -1.70 13.13 -1.83
C TYR A 64 -2.63 12.82 -0.66
N VAL A 65 -3.04 11.56 -0.54
CA VAL A 65 -3.87 11.05 0.53
C VAL A 65 -3.02 10.12 1.41
N HIS A 66 -3.09 10.33 2.72
CA HIS A 66 -2.39 9.53 3.71
C HIS A 66 -3.04 8.15 3.86
N HIS A 67 -2.27 7.10 3.64
CA HIS A 67 -2.62 5.72 3.96
C HIS A 67 -1.92 5.31 5.25
N PRO A 68 -2.67 4.97 6.32
CA PRO A 68 -2.07 4.58 7.58
C PRO A 68 -1.26 3.30 7.44
N GLY A 69 -0.19 3.20 8.22
CA GLY A 69 0.62 1.99 8.28
C GLY A 69 -0.17 0.78 8.79
N TYR A 70 0.29 -0.42 8.43
CA TYR A 70 -0.40 -1.67 8.74
C TYR A 70 0.57 -2.85 8.89
N TRP A 71 0.13 -3.88 9.60
CA TRP A 71 0.84 -5.15 9.67
C TRP A 71 0.58 -5.99 8.42
N ALA A 72 1.62 -6.46 7.76
CA ALA A 72 1.53 -7.32 6.57
C ALA A 72 2.44 -8.54 6.68
N ILE A 73 2.02 -9.66 6.09
CA ILE A 73 2.93 -10.78 5.84
C ILE A 73 3.72 -10.43 4.58
N PRO A 74 5.06 -10.41 4.63
CA PRO A 74 5.87 -10.08 3.47
C PRO A 74 5.66 -11.10 2.34
N PRO A 75 5.69 -10.68 1.07
CA PRO A 75 5.64 -11.62 -0.06
C PRO A 75 6.87 -12.53 -0.08
N ASP A 76 6.78 -13.64 -0.83
CA ASP A 76 7.88 -14.60 -0.94
C ASP A 76 9.19 -13.91 -1.41
N ARG A 77 10.29 -14.24 -0.71
CA ARG A 77 11.65 -13.70 -0.86
C ARG A 77 11.89 -12.30 -0.29
N TYR A 78 10.91 -11.67 0.35
CA TYR A 78 11.08 -10.40 1.06
C TYR A 78 11.04 -10.61 2.57
N HIS A 79 11.74 -9.77 3.33
CA HIS A 79 11.80 -9.89 4.79
C HIS A 79 11.59 -8.55 5.53
N ALA A 80 11.64 -7.42 4.83
CA ALA A 80 11.50 -6.09 5.44
C ALA A 80 10.78 -5.11 4.53
N TRP A 81 10.13 -4.12 5.13
CA TRP A 81 9.62 -2.94 4.44
C TRP A 81 10.65 -1.81 4.53
N VAL A 82 10.89 -1.12 3.42
CA VAL A 82 11.63 0.14 3.37
C VAL A 82 10.58 1.25 3.26
N PRO A 83 10.42 2.11 4.27
CA PRO A 83 9.44 3.20 4.23
C PRO A 83 9.66 4.14 3.05
N GLY A 84 8.55 4.61 2.47
CA GLY A 84 8.59 5.74 1.55
C GLY A 84 9.04 7.03 2.23
N HIS A 85 9.36 8.03 1.43
CA HIS A 85 9.76 9.34 1.94
C HIS A 85 9.38 10.46 0.98
N TRP A 86 9.27 11.66 1.53
CA TRP A 86 9.14 12.87 0.73
C TRP A 86 10.50 13.28 0.19
N GLU A 87 10.56 13.54 -1.10
CA GLU A 87 11.72 14.11 -1.77
C GLU A 87 11.35 15.48 -2.34
N HIS A 88 12.33 16.38 -2.45
CA HIS A 88 12.15 17.73 -2.96
C HIS A 88 13.01 17.94 -4.22
N GLU A 89 12.38 18.44 -5.28
CA GLU A 89 13.02 18.83 -6.53
C GLU A 89 12.57 20.24 -6.94
N ARG A 90 13.15 20.77 -8.03
CA ARG A 90 12.79 22.09 -8.58
C ARG A 90 11.29 22.29 -8.85
N ARG A 91 10.55 21.21 -9.08
CA ARG A 91 9.11 21.23 -9.38
C ARG A 91 8.23 21.17 -8.13
N GLY A 92 8.80 20.92 -6.95
CA GLY A 92 8.09 20.77 -5.68
C GLY A 92 8.46 19.48 -4.94
N HIS A 93 7.63 19.12 -3.97
CA HIS A 93 7.75 17.90 -3.19
C HIS A 93 6.97 16.76 -3.84
N TYR A 94 7.52 15.56 -3.83
CA TYR A 94 6.82 14.35 -4.27
C TYR A 94 7.11 13.20 -3.32
N TRP A 95 6.20 12.24 -3.28
CA TRP A 95 6.37 11.03 -2.49
C TRP A 95 7.10 9.97 -3.30
N VAL A 96 8.19 9.43 -2.73
CA VAL A 96 8.86 8.22 -3.18
C VAL A 96 8.23 7.05 -2.41
N PRO A 97 7.48 6.15 -3.09
CA PRO A 97 6.83 5.04 -2.42
C PRO A 97 7.81 4.10 -1.73
N GLY A 98 7.41 3.58 -0.58
CA GLY A 98 8.12 2.50 0.08
C GLY A 98 8.09 1.21 -0.74
N HIS A 99 8.94 0.26 -0.38
CA HIS A 99 9.01 -1.02 -1.08
C HIS A 99 9.49 -2.16 -0.18
N TRP A 100 9.13 -3.38 -0.58
CA TRP A 100 9.64 -4.58 0.05
C TRP A 100 11.11 -4.82 -0.30
N ARG A 101 11.90 -5.14 0.71
CA ARG A 101 13.32 -5.51 0.60
C ARG A 101 13.52 -7.00 0.86
N ARG A 102 14.39 -7.58 0.03
CA ARG A 102 14.83 -8.98 0.13
C ARG A 102 15.94 -9.19 1.12
#